data_AF-A0A4R4Y1X6-F1
#
_entry.id   AF-A0A4R4Y1X6-F1
#
_cell.length_a   1.000
_cell.length_b   1.000
_cell.length_c   1.000
_cell.angle_alpha   90.00
_cell.angle_beta   90.00
_cell.angle_gamma   90.00
#
_symmetry.space_group_name_H-M   'P 1'
#
loop_
_entity.id
_entity.type
_entity.pdbx_description
1 polymer ?
#
loop_
_entity_poly.entity_id
_entity_poly.type
_entity_poly.pdbx_seq_one_letter_code
_entity_poly.pdbx_strand_id
1 'polypeptide(L)'
;MALDVGSAEVARVLGEVARLGPYFEIVTGAEDALAWEPFPGDPARLVALTEDYAERLGTEERRVAGSLVFQGLAARVWSPVVAAAARGVVPDLGRLRWYWAPGEAIAFRLDEPSGWRVDGAGEAAALIRPMVVDGLLKPLRDVMSTFVGLAEGLVWGNAASALAGSLNVGPPDAARREVVRELLAREPLAGAGAFGPDGYVRRSCCLYYRVPDGGMCGDCSLLKRDDRPEM
;
A
#
# COMPACT_ATOMS: atom_id res chain seq x y z
N MET A 1 -15.60 2.37 -20.45
CA MET A 1 -14.93 1.16 -20.98
C MET A 1 -13.50 1.57 -21.16
N ALA A 2 -12.63 1.05 -20.30
CA ALA A 2 -11.27 1.54 -20.19
C ALA A 2 -10.49 1.26 -21.49
N LEU A 3 -9.69 2.22 -21.93
CA LEU A 3 -8.89 2.12 -23.16
C LEU A 3 -7.45 1.78 -22.80
N ASP A 4 -6.84 0.82 -23.49
CA ASP A 4 -5.44 0.46 -23.27
C ASP A 4 -4.51 1.66 -23.54
N VAL A 5 -3.47 1.78 -22.71
CA VAL A 5 -2.51 2.88 -22.75
C VAL A 5 -1.11 2.34 -23.04
N GLY A 6 -0.43 3.00 -23.98
CA GLY A 6 0.94 2.67 -24.35
C GLY A 6 1.95 2.98 -23.23
N SER A 7 3.05 2.23 -23.22
CA SER A 7 4.04 2.24 -22.14
C SER A 7 4.61 3.62 -21.78
N ALA A 8 4.85 4.47 -22.79
CA ALA A 8 5.37 5.82 -22.58
C ALA A 8 4.44 6.72 -21.75
N GLU A 9 3.12 6.60 -21.92
CA GLU A 9 2.16 7.40 -21.15
C GLU A 9 2.09 6.92 -19.70
N VAL A 10 2.05 5.59 -19.48
CA VAL A 10 2.04 5.02 -18.13
C VAL A 10 3.33 5.36 -17.40
N ALA A 11 4.49 5.21 -18.04
CA ALA A 11 5.78 5.57 -17.47
C ALA A 11 5.85 7.06 -17.09
N ARG A 12 5.33 7.96 -17.94
CA ARG A 12 5.24 9.40 -17.64
C ARG A 12 4.38 9.65 -16.39
N VAL A 13 3.20 9.06 -16.31
CA VAL A 13 2.31 9.25 -15.14
C VAL A 13 2.95 8.69 -13.87
N LEU A 14 3.57 7.51 -13.92
CA LEU A 14 4.31 6.94 -12.80
C LEU A 14 5.46 7.85 -12.35
N GLY A 15 6.23 8.42 -13.29
CA GLY A 15 7.29 9.38 -12.98
C GLY A 15 6.77 10.71 -12.40
N GLU A 16 5.57 11.15 -12.76
CA GLU A 16 4.92 12.32 -12.17
C GLU A 16 4.50 12.06 -10.72
N VAL A 17 3.84 10.93 -10.45
CA VAL A 17 3.36 10.61 -9.09
C VAL A 17 4.48 10.21 -8.15
N ALA A 18 5.58 9.64 -8.64
CA ALA A 18 6.77 9.33 -7.85
C ALA A 18 7.35 10.56 -7.12
N ARG A 19 7.14 11.76 -7.67
CA ARG A 19 7.57 13.03 -7.04
C ARG A 19 6.87 13.34 -5.73
N LEU A 20 5.77 12.66 -5.41
CA LEU A 20 5.08 12.80 -4.13
C LEU A 20 5.88 12.18 -2.97
N GLY A 21 6.72 11.19 -3.24
CA GLY A 21 7.61 10.59 -2.26
C GLY A 21 7.90 9.11 -2.51
N PRO A 22 8.77 8.50 -1.68
CA PRO A 22 9.31 7.16 -1.91
C PRO A 22 8.28 6.03 -1.93
N TYR A 23 7.10 6.23 -1.34
CA TYR A 23 6.01 5.25 -1.38
C TYR A 23 5.22 5.28 -2.69
N PHE A 24 5.39 6.33 -3.51
CA PHE A 24 4.72 6.50 -4.81
C PHE A 24 5.61 6.08 -5.99
N GLU A 25 6.83 5.61 -5.70
CA GLU A 25 7.78 5.24 -6.74
C GLU A 25 7.53 3.81 -7.23
N ILE A 26 7.35 3.69 -8.55
CA ILE A 26 7.50 2.44 -9.29
C ILE A 26 8.53 2.72 -10.38
N VAL A 27 9.68 2.06 -10.28
CA VAL A 27 10.75 2.14 -11.28
C VAL A 27 10.25 1.55 -12.60
N THR A 28 10.62 2.16 -13.72
CA THR A 28 10.25 1.67 -15.05
C THR A 28 11.48 1.49 -15.93
N GLY A 29 11.42 0.54 -16.86
CA GLY A 29 12.52 0.22 -17.78
C GLY A 29 13.32 -1.02 -17.40
N ALA A 30 14.18 -1.45 -18.33
CA ALA A 30 14.72 -2.81 -18.36
C ALA A 30 16.03 -3.04 -17.60
N GLU A 31 16.73 -2.00 -17.13
CA GLU A 31 18.11 -2.14 -16.67
C GLU A 31 18.30 -1.67 -15.22
N ASP A 32 18.62 -2.60 -14.33
CA ASP A 32 19.63 -2.41 -13.29
C ASP A 32 20.19 -3.79 -12.88
N ALA A 33 21.25 -3.80 -12.06
CA ALA A 33 21.88 -5.03 -11.58
C ALA A 33 21.19 -5.66 -10.35
N LEU A 34 20.03 -5.14 -9.93
CA LEU A 34 19.36 -5.59 -8.72
C LEU A 34 18.59 -6.90 -8.96
N ALA A 35 18.51 -7.71 -7.92
CA ALA A 35 17.81 -8.99 -7.93
C ALA A 35 16.29 -8.79 -7.77
N TRP A 36 15.64 -8.22 -8.80
CA TRP A 36 14.18 -8.04 -8.87
C TRP A 36 13.45 -9.37 -8.99
N GLU A 37 12.44 -9.59 -8.16
CA GLU A 37 11.58 -10.78 -8.22
C GLU A 37 10.10 -10.42 -8.36
N PRO A 38 9.26 -11.31 -8.88
CA PRO A 38 7.81 -11.09 -8.90
C PRO A 38 7.28 -10.87 -7.48
N PHE A 39 6.42 -9.87 -7.29
CA PHE A 39 5.77 -9.63 -5.99
C PHE A 39 4.62 -10.63 -5.76
N PRO A 40 4.40 -11.17 -4.53
CA PRO A 40 5.09 -10.87 -3.27
C PRO A 40 6.42 -11.62 -3.07
N GLY A 41 6.78 -12.53 -3.97
CA GLY A 41 8.10 -13.16 -4.02
C GLY A 41 8.28 -14.38 -3.11
N ASP A 42 9.54 -14.67 -2.80
CA ASP A 42 9.94 -15.83 -2.00
C ASP A 42 9.56 -15.64 -0.51
N PRO A 43 8.84 -16.59 0.12
CA PRO A 43 8.57 -16.57 1.56
C PRO A 43 9.82 -16.31 2.42
N ALA A 44 10.98 -16.87 2.06
CA ALA A 44 12.22 -16.67 2.83
C ALA A 44 12.66 -15.21 2.83
N ARG A 45 12.43 -14.49 1.73
CA ARG A 45 12.76 -13.07 1.60
C ARG A 45 11.85 -12.20 2.45
N LEU A 46 10.56 -12.54 2.53
CA LEU A 46 9.60 -11.86 3.41
C LEU A 46 9.84 -12.15 4.90
N VAL A 47 10.32 -13.35 5.25
CA VAL A 47 10.78 -13.68 6.60
C VAL A 47 11.96 -12.79 6.99
N ALA A 48 13.00 -12.74 6.14
CA ALA A 48 14.19 -11.91 6.38
C ALA A 48 13.84 -10.42 6.50
N LEU A 49 12.94 -9.90 5.64
CA LEU A 49 12.43 -8.53 5.75
C LEU A 49 11.72 -8.29 7.08
N THR A 50 10.92 -9.25 7.53
CA THR A 50 10.19 -9.14 8.81
C THR A 50 11.12 -9.16 10.00
N GLU A 51 12.21 -9.93 9.95
CA GLU A 51 13.23 -9.97 10.99
C GLU A 51 14.06 -8.68 11.03
N ASP A 52 14.50 -8.16 9.88
CA ASP A 52 15.16 -6.84 9.78
C ASP A 52 14.26 -5.74 10.35
N TYR A 53 12.97 -5.75 10.03
CA TYR A 53 12.00 -4.81 10.62
C TYR A 53 11.86 -4.99 12.14
N ALA A 54 11.83 -6.22 12.64
CA ALA A 54 11.73 -6.48 14.08
C ALA A 54 12.94 -5.94 14.84
N GLU A 55 14.15 -6.19 14.32
CA GLU A 55 15.41 -5.69 14.89
C GLU A 55 15.45 -4.17 14.90
N ARG A 56 15.10 -3.51 13.79
CA ARG A 56 15.08 -2.05 13.67
C ARG A 56 14.05 -1.39 14.57
N LEU A 57 12.92 -2.06 14.81
CA LEU A 57 11.88 -1.62 15.73
C LEU A 57 12.19 -2.00 17.19
N GLY A 58 13.25 -2.78 17.45
CA GLY A 58 13.58 -3.28 18.78
C GLY A 58 12.52 -4.20 19.38
N THR A 59 11.65 -4.82 18.58
CA THR A 59 10.55 -5.65 19.07
C THR A 59 10.87 -7.15 18.96
N GLU A 60 10.63 -7.89 20.04
CA GLU A 60 10.70 -9.36 20.02
C GLU A 60 9.40 -9.99 19.46
N GLU A 61 8.36 -9.19 19.22
CA GLU A 61 7.09 -9.65 18.72
C GLU A 61 7.06 -9.71 17.19
N ARG A 62 7.36 -10.88 16.62
CA ARG A 62 7.32 -11.10 15.16
C ARG A 62 6.01 -10.65 14.49
N ARG A 63 4.87 -10.75 15.20
CA ARG A 63 3.56 -10.27 14.72
C ARG A 63 3.45 -8.74 14.57
N VAL A 64 4.17 -7.97 15.40
CA VAL A 64 4.21 -6.51 15.30
C VAL A 64 4.97 -6.12 14.04
N ALA A 65 6.17 -6.67 13.85
CA ALA A 65 6.95 -6.46 12.64
C ALA A 65 6.20 -6.91 11.39
N GLY A 66 5.63 -8.13 11.39
CA GLY A 66 4.84 -8.64 10.26
C GLY A 66 3.64 -7.75 9.91
N SER A 67 2.91 -7.26 10.91
CA SER A 67 1.80 -6.31 10.72
C SER A 67 2.26 -5.03 9.98
N LEU A 68 3.38 -4.45 10.42
CA LEU A 68 3.93 -3.21 9.86
C LEU A 68 4.58 -3.41 8.49
N VAL A 69 5.22 -4.55 8.25
CA VAL A 69 5.73 -4.94 6.92
C VAL A 69 4.58 -5.07 5.93
N PHE A 70 3.52 -5.80 6.28
CA PHE A 70 2.34 -5.92 5.43
C PHE A 70 1.75 -4.54 5.11
N GLN A 71 1.59 -3.68 6.12
CA GLN A 71 1.06 -2.33 5.93
C GLN A 71 1.96 -1.48 5.03
N GLY A 72 3.28 -1.56 5.22
CA GLY A 72 4.27 -0.81 4.44
C GLY A 72 4.33 -1.24 2.98
N LEU A 73 4.18 -2.54 2.70
CA LEU A 73 4.07 -3.09 1.35
C LEU A 73 2.74 -2.69 0.69
N ALA A 74 1.63 -2.81 1.42
CA ALA A 74 0.32 -2.37 0.94
C ALA A 74 0.32 -0.88 0.59
N ALA A 75 0.97 -0.03 1.39
CA ALA A 75 1.09 1.40 1.11
C ALA A 75 1.87 1.70 -0.17
N ARG A 76 2.94 0.93 -0.45
CA ARG A 76 3.72 1.04 -1.70
C ARG A 76 2.96 0.55 -2.93
N VAL A 77 1.99 -0.34 -2.77
CA VAL A 77 1.08 -0.74 -3.87
C VAL A 77 0.00 0.33 -4.07
N TRP A 78 -0.64 0.78 -2.99
CA TRP A 78 -1.78 1.70 -3.05
C TRP A 78 -1.40 3.10 -3.54
N SER A 79 -0.33 3.67 -2.98
CA SER A 79 0.02 5.07 -3.20
C SER A 79 0.21 5.43 -4.69
N PRO A 80 1.04 4.71 -5.48
CA PRO A 80 1.23 5.02 -6.89
C PRO A 80 -0.04 4.81 -7.72
N VAL A 81 -0.77 3.69 -7.50
CA VAL A 81 -1.92 3.35 -8.36
C VAL A 81 -3.08 4.33 -8.19
N VAL A 82 -3.38 4.79 -6.96
CA VAL A 82 -4.47 5.76 -6.74
C VAL A 82 -4.08 7.18 -7.13
N ALA A 83 -2.79 7.53 -7.01
CA ALA A 83 -2.30 8.81 -7.52
C ALA A 83 -2.31 8.85 -9.05
N ALA A 84 -1.92 7.76 -9.72
CA ALA A 84 -1.98 7.65 -11.18
C ALA A 84 -3.44 7.69 -11.67
N ALA A 85 -4.35 7.01 -10.97
CA ALA A 85 -5.77 7.03 -11.29
C ALA A 85 -6.37 8.44 -11.20
N ALA A 86 -5.92 9.25 -10.24
CA ALA A 86 -6.28 10.67 -10.14
C ALA A 86 -5.73 11.53 -11.30
N ARG A 87 -4.87 10.97 -12.15
CA ARG A 87 -4.39 11.54 -13.41
C ARG A 87 -5.03 10.87 -14.64
N GLY A 88 -6.05 10.04 -14.43
CA GLY A 88 -6.81 9.37 -15.49
C GLY A 88 -6.19 8.09 -16.02
N VAL A 89 -5.16 7.54 -15.36
CA VAL A 89 -4.47 6.31 -15.78
C VAL A 89 -4.37 5.32 -14.63
N VAL A 90 -4.86 4.09 -14.84
CA VAL A 90 -4.63 2.97 -13.92
C VAL A 90 -3.49 2.12 -14.49
N PRO A 91 -2.29 2.10 -13.86
CA PRO A 91 -1.22 1.20 -14.28
C PRO A 91 -1.58 -0.25 -13.98
N ASP A 92 -1.26 -1.16 -14.89
CA ASP A 92 -1.35 -2.60 -14.68
C ASP A 92 -0.19 -3.06 -13.79
N LEU A 93 -0.54 -3.54 -12.60
CA LEU A 93 0.40 -4.07 -11.61
C LEU A 93 0.50 -5.60 -11.65
N GLY A 94 -0.10 -6.28 -12.63
CA GLY A 94 -0.11 -7.75 -12.73
C GLY A 94 1.28 -8.38 -12.90
N ARG A 95 2.27 -7.59 -13.31
CA ARG A 95 3.69 -7.99 -13.44
C ARG A 95 4.60 -7.23 -12.48
N LEU A 96 4.05 -6.74 -11.37
CA LEU A 96 4.81 -5.98 -10.38
C LEU A 96 5.98 -6.82 -9.85
N ARG A 97 7.18 -6.23 -9.92
CA ARG A 97 8.39 -6.79 -9.33
C ARG A 97 8.78 -5.97 -8.13
N TRP A 98 9.47 -6.60 -7.19
CA TRP A 98 9.99 -5.93 -6.01
C TRP A 98 11.45 -6.30 -5.77
N TYR A 99 12.10 -5.44 -5.01
CA TYR A 99 13.46 -5.63 -4.54
C TYR A 99 13.58 -5.12 -3.11
N TRP A 100 14.33 -5.89 -2.31
CA TRP A 100 14.77 -5.51 -0.98
C TRP A 100 16.03 -6.30 -0.61
N ALA A 101 16.91 -5.66 0.16
CA ALA A 101 18.05 -6.27 0.84
C ALA A 101 18.16 -5.68 2.27
N PRO A 102 18.83 -6.39 3.21
CA PRO A 102 19.00 -5.91 4.59
C PRO A 102 19.55 -4.47 4.65
N GLY A 103 18.92 -3.63 5.47
CA GLY A 103 19.26 -2.20 5.57
C GLY A 103 18.85 -1.32 4.39
N GLU A 104 18.37 -1.87 3.27
CA GLU A 104 17.94 -1.10 2.10
C GLU A 104 16.44 -0.81 2.09
N ALA A 105 16.05 0.17 1.28
CA ALA A 105 14.64 0.49 1.07
C ALA A 105 13.97 -0.51 0.12
N ILE A 106 12.71 -0.85 0.41
CA ILE A 106 11.89 -1.63 -0.51
C ILE A 106 11.56 -0.78 -1.74
N ALA A 107 11.81 -1.33 -2.92
CA ALA A 107 11.51 -0.73 -4.21
C ALA A 107 10.60 -1.62 -5.05
N PHE A 108 9.78 -1.00 -5.92
CA PHE A 108 8.92 -1.68 -6.89
C PHE A 108 9.26 -1.29 -8.31
N ARG A 109 9.02 -2.21 -9.25
CA ARG A 109 9.34 -2.04 -10.67
C ARG A 109 8.28 -2.63 -11.60
N LEU A 110 8.10 -1.97 -12.74
CA LEU A 110 7.45 -2.49 -13.94
C LEU A 110 8.42 -2.34 -15.13
N ASP A 111 8.92 -3.46 -15.66
CA ASP A 111 9.90 -3.43 -16.77
C ASP A 111 9.30 -2.75 -18.01
N GLU A 112 8.08 -3.16 -18.36
CA GLU A 112 7.28 -2.59 -19.45
C GLU A 112 5.92 -2.17 -18.88
N PRO A 113 5.78 -0.93 -18.38
CA PRO A 113 4.51 -0.49 -17.81
C PRO A 113 3.42 -0.45 -18.89
N SER A 114 2.24 -0.96 -18.57
CA SER A 114 1.00 -0.85 -19.36
C SER A 114 -0.14 -0.46 -18.44
N GLY A 115 -1.34 -0.22 -18.96
CA GLY A 115 -2.49 0.15 -18.14
C GLY A 115 -3.65 0.66 -18.95
N TRP A 116 -4.56 1.35 -18.27
CA TRP A 116 -5.82 1.79 -18.84
C TRP A 116 -6.11 3.26 -18.55
N ARG A 117 -6.69 3.96 -19.53
CA ARG A 117 -7.34 5.25 -19.32
C ARG A 117 -8.70 5.03 -18.68
N VAL A 118 -9.00 5.83 -17.67
CA VAL A 118 -10.26 5.76 -16.91
C VAL A 118 -10.91 7.13 -16.84
N ASP A 119 -12.24 7.15 -16.87
CA ASP A 119 -13.05 8.36 -16.73
C ASP A 119 -13.81 8.32 -15.40
N GLY A 120 -13.14 8.79 -14.35
CA GLY A 120 -13.70 8.93 -13.01
C GLY A 120 -13.38 7.81 -12.02
N ALA A 121 -13.69 8.08 -10.75
CA ALA A 121 -13.27 7.25 -9.62
C ALA A 121 -13.90 5.85 -9.60
N GLY A 122 -15.17 5.72 -10.04
CA GLY A 122 -15.88 4.45 -10.06
C GLY A 122 -15.28 3.43 -11.02
N GLU A 123 -14.89 3.86 -12.23
CA GLU A 123 -14.21 3.02 -13.23
C GLU A 123 -12.79 2.67 -12.76
N ALA A 124 -12.04 3.65 -12.25
CA ALA A 124 -10.73 3.42 -11.66
C ALA A 124 -10.78 2.36 -10.54
N ALA A 125 -11.70 2.50 -9.58
CA ALA A 125 -11.83 1.56 -8.48
C ALA A 125 -12.28 0.16 -8.95
N ALA A 126 -13.01 0.05 -10.06
CA ALA A 126 -13.42 -1.23 -10.66
C ALA A 126 -12.26 -2.02 -11.24
N LEU A 127 -11.26 -1.33 -11.80
CA LEU A 127 -10.02 -1.95 -12.26
C LEU A 127 -9.06 -2.24 -11.09
N ILE A 128 -8.85 -1.23 -10.23
CA ILE A 128 -7.85 -1.29 -9.17
C ILE A 128 -8.17 -2.37 -8.14
N ARG A 129 -9.44 -2.49 -7.72
CA ARG A 129 -9.81 -3.39 -6.62
C ARG A 129 -9.41 -4.85 -6.88
N PRO A 130 -9.85 -5.52 -7.97
CA PRO A 130 -9.47 -6.91 -8.20
C PRO A 130 -7.95 -7.04 -8.42
N MET A 131 -7.34 -6.14 -9.19
CA MET A 131 -5.91 -6.16 -9.47
C MET A 131 -5.07 -6.11 -8.19
N VAL A 132 -5.33 -5.15 -7.30
CA VAL A 132 -4.55 -4.97 -6.08
C VAL A 132 -4.97 -5.96 -4.99
N VAL A 133 -6.26 -6.06 -4.69
CA VAL A 133 -6.71 -6.89 -3.57
C VAL A 133 -6.53 -8.37 -3.88
N ASP A 134 -7.03 -8.84 -5.03
CA ASP A 134 -6.96 -10.26 -5.36
C ASP A 134 -5.62 -10.65 -5.98
N GLY A 135 -5.03 -9.78 -6.81
CA GLY A 135 -3.78 -10.06 -7.51
C GLY A 135 -2.51 -9.86 -6.67
N LEU A 136 -2.51 -8.98 -5.65
CA LEU A 136 -1.30 -8.63 -4.90
C LEU A 136 -1.44 -8.84 -3.39
N LEU A 137 -2.47 -8.27 -2.75
CA LEU A 137 -2.57 -8.26 -1.29
C LEU A 137 -3.03 -9.60 -0.71
N LYS A 138 -3.95 -10.33 -1.37
CA LYS A 138 -4.32 -11.69 -0.96
C LYS A 138 -3.13 -12.66 -1.08
N PRO A 139 -2.38 -12.72 -2.20
CA PRO A 139 -1.16 -13.52 -2.28
C PRO A 139 -0.12 -13.14 -1.22
N LEU A 140 0.11 -11.84 -0.98
CA LEU A 140 1.02 -11.39 0.09
C LEU A 140 0.56 -11.91 1.46
N ARG A 141 -0.73 -11.73 1.80
CA ARG A 141 -1.31 -12.25 3.03
C ARG A 141 -1.10 -13.76 3.15
N ASP A 142 -1.37 -14.50 2.09
CA ASP A 142 -1.30 -15.96 2.08
C ASP A 142 0.13 -16.44 2.33
N VAL A 143 1.12 -15.83 1.65
CA VAL A 143 2.54 -16.12 1.91
C VAL A 143 2.92 -15.76 3.34
N MET A 144 2.56 -14.57 3.82
CA MET A 144 2.89 -14.14 5.19
C MET A 144 2.25 -15.02 6.26
N SER A 145 1.04 -15.54 6.02
CA SER A 145 0.33 -16.42 6.96
C SER A 145 1.07 -17.72 7.26
N THR A 146 2.02 -18.11 6.39
CA THR A 146 2.85 -19.30 6.60
C THR A 146 3.89 -19.15 7.71
N PHE A 147 4.26 -17.92 8.10
CA PHE A 147 5.30 -17.66 9.10
C PHE A 147 4.91 -16.63 10.16
N VAL A 148 3.82 -15.87 9.98
CA VAL A 148 3.31 -14.92 10.97
C VAL A 148 1.78 -14.96 11.05
N GLY A 149 1.26 -15.16 12.26
CA GLY A 149 -0.18 -15.17 12.53
C GLY A 149 -0.74 -13.75 12.65
N LEU A 150 -1.41 -13.27 11.60
CA LEU A 150 -2.14 -11.99 11.59
C LEU A 150 -3.64 -12.25 11.45
N ALA A 151 -4.45 -11.63 12.32
CA ALA A 151 -5.90 -11.72 12.22
C ALA A 151 -6.40 -11.04 10.93
N GLU A 152 -7.43 -11.61 10.29
CA GLU A 152 -7.95 -11.09 9.02
C GLU A 152 -8.38 -9.62 9.10
N GLY A 153 -9.08 -9.23 10.16
CA GLY A 153 -9.48 -7.84 10.38
C GLY A 153 -8.30 -6.88 10.61
N LEU A 154 -7.16 -7.36 11.11
CA LEU A 154 -5.93 -6.57 11.19
C LEU A 154 -5.34 -6.38 9.80
N VAL A 155 -5.21 -7.44 9.01
CA VAL A 155 -4.64 -7.39 7.65
C VAL A 155 -5.42 -6.40 6.77
N TRP A 156 -6.75 -6.53 6.71
CA TRP A 156 -7.57 -5.63 5.90
C TRP A 156 -7.70 -4.22 6.51
N GLY A 157 -7.61 -4.10 7.84
CA GLY A 157 -7.46 -2.82 8.51
C GLY A 157 -6.20 -2.07 8.13
N ASN A 158 -5.06 -2.76 8.09
CA ASN A 158 -3.78 -2.20 7.66
C ASN A 158 -3.81 -1.84 6.18
N ALA A 159 -4.41 -2.69 5.32
CA ALA A 159 -4.58 -2.37 3.91
C ALA A 159 -5.43 -1.11 3.69
N ALA A 160 -6.54 -0.97 4.43
CA ALA A 160 -7.41 0.21 4.36
C ALA A 160 -6.73 1.46 4.93
N SER A 161 -6.00 1.33 6.04
CA SER A 161 -5.17 2.39 6.63
C SER A 161 -4.11 2.88 5.65
N ALA A 162 -3.38 1.95 5.01
CA ALA A 162 -2.38 2.26 3.99
C ALA A 162 -3.00 3.00 2.79
N LEU A 163 -4.17 2.55 2.31
CA LEU A 163 -4.90 3.21 1.24
C LEU A 163 -5.32 4.63 1.63
N ALA A 164 -5.91 4.82 2.81
CA ALA A 164 -6.30 6.14 3.30
C ALA A 164 -5.09 7.06 3.53
N GLY A 165 -4.00 6.51 4.05
CA GLY A 165 -2.74 7.21 4.31
C GLY A 165 -2.08 7.77 3.06
N SER A 166 -2.36 7.21 1.88
CA SER A 166 -1.89 7.78 0.60
C SER A 166 -2.38 9.23 0.36
N LEU A 167 -3.47 9.65 1.01
CA LEU A 167 -3.99 11.02 0.94
C LEU A 167 -3.21 12.03 1.79
N ASN A 168 -2.41 11.56 2.75
CA ASN A 168 -1.67 12.41 3.68
C ASN A 168 -0.34 12.92 3.10
N VAL A 169 0.03 12.47 1.90
CA VAL A 169 1.28 12.85 1.23
C VAL A 169 0.97 13.66 -0.03
N GLY A 170 1.69 14.79 -0.17
CA GLY A 170 1.51 15.74 -1.26
C GLY A 170 0.32 16.68 -1.06
N PRO A 171 0.03 17.54 -2.06
CA PRO A 171 -1.05 18.49 -1.97
C PRO A 171 -2.43 17.80 -1.92
N PRO A 172 -3.46 18.47 -1.38
CA PRO A 172 -4.83 17.99 -1.47
C PRO A 172 -5.24 17.70 -2.91
N ASP A 173 -5.83 16.52 -3.12
CA ASP A 173 -6.23 16.05 -4.45
C ASP A 173 -7.62 15.41 -4.35
N ALA A 174 -8.62 16.10 -4.92
CA ALA A 174 -10.02 15.68 -4.85
C ALA A 174 -10.27 14.37 -5.63
N ALA A 175 -9.68 14.23 -6.82
CA ALA A 175 -9.82 13.05 -7.65
C ALA A 175 -9.21 11.81 -6.96
N ARG A 176 -8.01 11.96 -6.36
CA ARG A 176 -7.39 10.88 -5.56
C ARG A 176 -8.25 10.50 -4.36
N ARG A 177 -8.82 11.50 -3.67
CA ARG A 177 -9.72 11.28 -2.53
C ARG A 177 -10.98 10.51 -2.93
N GLU A 178 -11.56 10.81 -4.09
CA GLU A 178 -12.72 10.08 -4.63
C GLU A 178 -12.36 8.62 -4.93
N VAL A 179 -11.24 8.36 -5.62
CA VAL A 179 -10.76 6.99 -5.89
C VAL A 179 -10.55 6.20 -4.59
N VAL A 180 -9.92 6.81 -3.59
CA VAL A 180 -9.69 6.19 -2.27
C VAL A 180 -11.02 5.85 -1.57
N ARG A 181 -12.01 6.75 -1.61
CA ARG A 181 -13.33 6.50 -1.02
C ARG A 181 -14.08 5.37 -1.73
N GLU A 182 -14.06 5.36 -3.06
CA GLU A 182 -14.65 4.30 -3.88
C GLU A 182 -14.05 2.93 -3.59
N LEU A 183 -12.72 2.86 -3.38
CA LEU A 183 -12.04 1.62 -3.01
C LEU A 183 -12.36 1.17 -1.58
N LEU A 184 -12.39 2.10 -0.61
CA LEU A 184 -12.73 1.81 0.79
C LEU A 184 -14.19 1.37 0.98
N ALA A 185 -15.08 1.72 0.05
CA ALA A 185 -16.47 1.27 0.05
C ALA A 185 -16.66 -0.18 -0.43
N ARG A 186 -15.58 -0.86 -0.88
CA ARG A 186 -15.64 -2.21 -1.47
C ARG A 186 -15.00 -3.24 -0.55
N GLU A 187 -15.60 -4.43 -0.47
CA GLU A 187 -15.02 -5.56 0.25
C GLU A 187 -13.65 -5.95 -0.33
N PRO A 188 -12.67 -6.38 0.49
CA PRO A 188 -12.74 -6.58 1.95
C PRO A 188 -12.38 -5.33 2.78
N LEU A 189 -12.23 -4.17 2.14
CA LEU A 189 -11.88 -2.91 2.83
C LEU A 189 -13.11 -2.23 3.44
N ALA A 190 -14.30 -2.57 2.95
CA ALA A 190 -15.56 -2.03 3.43
C ALA A 190 -15.70 -2.23 4.95
N GLY A 191 -15.95 -1.13 5.64
CA GLY A 191 -16.02 -1.10 7.09
C GLY A 191 -14.67 -1.24 7.81
N ALA A 192 -13.53 -1.43 7.17
CA ALA A 192 -12.25 -1.50 7.90
C ALA A 192 -11.93 -0.22 8.72
N GLY A 193 -12.62 0.89 8.42
CA GLY A 193 -12.58 2.16 9.12
C GLY A 193 -13.55 3.16 8.50
N ALA A 194 -13.44 4.42 8.89
CA ALA A 194 -14.21 5.52 8.33
C ALA A 194 -13.44 6.85 8.39
N PHE A 195 -13.73 7.76 7.47
CA PHE A 195 -13.28 9.15 7.58
C PHE A 195 -14.15 9.89 8.61
N GLY A 196 -13.50 10.45 9.63
CA GLY A 196 -14.07 11.44 10.54
C GLY A 196 -13.54 12.85 10.24
N PRO A 197 -13.84 13.82 11.13
CA PRO A 197 -13.37 15.20 10.99
C PRO A 197 -11.84 15.30 10.88
N ASP A 198 -11.12 14.51 11.67
CA ASP A 198 -9.65 14.56 11.78
C ASP A 198 -8.95 13.55 10.86
N GLY A 199 -9.68 12.99 9.87
CA GLY A 199 -9.16 12.01 8.93
C GLY A 199 -9.65 10.58 9.19
N TYR A 200 -8.94 9.61 8.62
CA TYR A 200 -9.37 8.21 8.64
C TYR A 200 -9.09 7.55 10.00
N VAL A 201 -10.02 6.73 10.46
CA VAL A 201 -9.89 5.94 11.70
C VAL A 201 -10.25 4.50 11.40
N ARG A 202 -9.31 3.57 11.64
CA ARG A 202 -9.56 2.14 11.46
C ARG A 202 -10.31 1.52 12.64
N ARG A 203 -10.95 0.37 12.41
CA ARG A 203 -11.67 -0.41 13.43
C ARG A 203 -10.83 -1.52 14.07
N SER A 204 -9.67 -1.85 13.50
CA SER A 204 -8.73 -2.84 14.04
C SER A 204 -7.44 -2.17 14.51
N CYS A 205 -6.62 -2.85 15.30
CA CYS A 205 -5.33 -2.32 15.75
C CYS A 205 -4.17 -2.85 14.87
N CYS A 206 -3.31 -1.96 14.37
CA CYS A 206 -2.12 -2.31 13.58
C CYS A 206 -0.94 -2.82 14.42
N LEU A 207 -1.09 -2.87 15.75
CA LEU A 207 -0.08 -3.29 16.74
C LEU A 207 1.12 -2.35 16.93
N TYR A 208 1.19 -1.22 16.22
CA TYR A 208 2.29 -0.25 16.36
C TYR A 208 2.53 0.20 17.81
N TYR A 209 1.47 0.33 18.61
CA TYR A 209 1.55 0.70 20.03
C TYR A 209 2.37 -0.27 20.90
N ARG A 210 2.70 -1.45 20.38
CA ARG A 210 3.53 -2.47 21.07
C ARG A 210 5.02 -2.37 20.74
N VAL A 211 5.40 -1.50 19.80
CA VAL A 211 6.81 -1.21 19.51
C VAL A 211 7.40 -0.51 20.75
N PRO A 212 8.56 -0.94 21.28
CA PRO A 212 9.24 -0.25 22.37
C PRO A 212 9.51 1.22 22.02
N ASP A 213 9.23 2.12 22.97
CA ASP A 213 9.25 3.58 22.76
C ASP A 213 8.37 4.09 21.61
N GLY A 214 7.51 3.21 21.08
CA GLY A 214 6.51 3.52 20.08
C GLY A 214 5.36 4.34 20.65
N GLY A 215 4.59 4.94 19.74
CA GLY A 215 3.40 5.69 20.08
C GLY A 215 2.14 5.06 19.52
N MET A 216 1.08 5.85 19.49
CA MET A 216 -0.11 5.53 18.73
C MET A 216 0.07 6.02 17.29
N CYS A 217 -0.35 5.20 16.33
CA CYS A 217 -0.42 5.63 14.92
C CYS A 217 -1.54 6.67 14.71
N GLY A 218 -1.43 7.49 13.66
CA GLY A 218 -2.35 8.61 13.41
C GLY A 218 -3.84 8.24 13.23
N ASP A 219 -4.14 7.01 12.82
CA ASP A 219 -5.49 6.48 12.60
C ASP A 219 -5.90 5.45 13.68
N CYS A 220 -5.27 5.46 14.85
CA CYS A 220 -5.38 4.39 15.85
C CYS A 220 -6.81 4.15 16.36
N SER A 221 -7.28 2.90 16.30
CA SER A 221 -8.57 2.45 16.86
C SER A 221 -8.63 2.48 18.38
N LEU A 222 -7.48 2.57 19.05
CA LEU A 222 -7.36 2.56 20.51
C LEU A 222 -7.31 3.97 21.11
N LEU A 223 -7.07 5.00 20.28
CA LEU A 223 -7.19 6.38 20.74
C LEU A 223 -8.66 6.68 21.01
N LYS A 224 -8.98 7.09 22.24
CA LYS A 224 -10.26 7.74 22.50
C LYS A 224 -10.32 9.01 21.65
N ARG A 225 -11.52 9.39 21.20
CA ARG A 225 -11.72 10.56 20.33
C ARG A 225 -11.09 11.84 20.89
N ASP A 226 -11.02 11.97 22.21
CA ASP A 226 -10.58 13.19 22.91
C ASP A 226 -9.06 13.26 23.18
N ASP A 227 -8.30 12.19 22.93
CA ASP A 227 -6.85 12.12 23.19
C ASP A 227 -6.00 12.32 21.92
N ARG A 228 -6.60 12.80 20.82
CA ARG A 228 -5.89 13.04 19.57
C ARG A 228 -5.22 14.42 19.59
N PRO A 229 -3.90 14.52 19.35
CA PRO A 229 -3.28 15.81 19.15
C PRO A 229 -3.86 16.48 17.90
N GLU A 230 -4.18 17.76 18.00
CA GLU A 230 -4.56 18.58 16.85
C GLU A 230 -3.43 18.53 15.81
N MET A 231 -3.76 18.20 14.55
CA MET A 231 -2.81 18.19 13.43
C MET A 231 -2.71 19.56 12.78
#